data_AF-A0A5N6RR97-F1
#
_entry.id   AF-A0A5N6RR97-F1
#
_cell.length_a   1.000
_cell.length_b   1.000
_cell.length_c   1.000
_cell.angle_alpha   90.00
_cell.angle_beta   90.00
_cell.angle_gamma   90.00
#
_symmetry.space_group_name_H-M   'P 1'
#
loop_
_entity.id
_entity.type
_entity.pdbx_description
1 polymer ?
#
loop_
_entity_poly.entity_id
_entity_poly.type
_entity_poly.pdbx_seq_one_letter_code
_entity_poly.pdbx_strand_id
1 'polypeptide(L)'
;MGLGACEDLCNQSEDKMMGAVKVIRRSRGKRRQRAVQMKVQKLQRIVPGGDGLQPDNLFAQTANYILHLRLQVYALESVLRLNQT
;
A
#
# COMPACT_ATOMS: atom_id res chain seq x y z
N MET A 1 49.47 -9.04 27.46
CA MET A 1 48.28 -9.83 27.09
C MET A 1 47.06 -9.17 27.72
N GLY A 2 46.24 -8.39 27.00
CA GLY A 2 45.07 -7.78 27.65
C GLY A 2 44.23 -6.73 26.89
N LEU A 3 44.50 -6.40 25.64
CA LEU A 3 43.73 -5.35 24.93
C LEU A 3 42.50 -5.86 24.15
N GLY A 4 42.44 -7.15 23.80
CA GLY A 4 41.36 -7.69 22.92
C GLY A 4 39.99 -7.86 23.58
N ALA A 5 39.93 -8.07 24.91
CA ALA A 5 38.67 -8.34 25.60
C ALA A 5 37.72 -7.12 25.60
N CYS A 6 38.26 -5.89 25.58
CA CYS A 6 37.46 -4.68 25.54
C CYS A 6 36.91 -4.38 24.14
N GLU A 7 37.66 -4.70 23.08
CA GLU A 7 37.22 -4.56 21.68
C GLU A 7 36.10 -5.55 21.34
N ASP A 8 36.19 -6.80 21.81
CA ASP A 8 35.16 -7.83 21.60
C ASP A 8 33.81 -7.48 22.24
N LEU A 9 33.84 -6.85 23.42
CA LEU A 9 32.62 -6.39 24.10
C LEU A 9 31.95 -5.22 23.35
N CYS A 10 32.75 -4.32 22.76
CA CYS A 10 32.23 -3.20 21.98
C CYS A 10 31.58 -3.69 20.68
N ASN A 11 32.25 -4.58 19.94
CA ASN A 11 31.73 -5.19 18.71
C ASN A 11 30.44 -5.99 18.94
N GLN A 12 30.36 -6.76 20.04
CA GLN A 12 29.13 -7.47 20.42
C GLN A 12 27.95 -6.53 20.71
N SER A 13 28.24 -5.33 21.23
CA SER A 13 27.21 -4.32 21.47
C SER A 13 26.67 -3.74 20.16
N GLU A 14 27.54 -3.52 19.18
CA GLU A 14 27.17 -3.04 17.84
C GLU A 14 26.39 -4.10 17.05
N ASP A 15 26.80 -5.37 17.11
CA ASP A 15 26.10 -6.48 16.47
C ASP A 15 24.70 -6.69 17.06
N LYS A 16 24.56 -6.61 18.38
CA LYS A 16 23.25 -6.67 19.05
C LYS A 16 22.36 -5.49 18.62
N MET A 17 22.92 -4.29 18.57
CA MET A 17 22.19 -3.09 18.13
C MET A 17 21.75 -3.21 16.67
N MET A 18 22.64 -3.63 15.77
CA MET A 18 22.32 -3.82 14.35
C MET A 18 21.28 -4.93 14.14
N GLY A 19 21.36 -6.02 14.92
CA GLY A 19 20.35 -7.07 14.98
C GLY A 19 18.97 -6.52 15.35
N ALA A 20 18.87 -5.70 16.40
CA ALA A 20 17.63 -5.07 16.83
C ALA A 20 17.06 -4.12 15.76
N VAL A 21 17.91 -3.29 15.12
CA VAL A 21 17.50 -2.40 14.02
C VAL A 21 16.93 -3.19 12.83
N LYS A 22 17.54 -4.33 12.48
CA LYS A 22 17.07 -5.21 11.40
C LYS A 22 15.69 -5.81 11.71
N VAL A 23 15.45 -6.20 12.96
CA VAL A 23 14.14 -6.70 13.43
C VAL A 23 13.07 -5.60 13.33
N ILE A 24 13.37 -4.38 13.79
CA ILE A 24 12.45 -3.24 13.72
C ILE A 24 12.09 -2.92 12.26
N ARG A 25 13.09 -2.87 11.37
CA ARG A 25 12.88 -2.63 9.93
C ARG A 25 11.98 -3.69 9.30
N ARG A 26 12.21 -4.98 9.60
CA ARG A 26 11.37 -6.09 9.13
C ARG A 26 9.93 -6.01 9.64
N SER A 27 9.74 -5.66 10.92
CA SER A 27 8.41 -5.47 11.51
C SER A 27 7.63 -4.35 10.81
N ARG A 28 8.27 -3.20 10.56
CA ARG A 28 7.67 -2.08 9.82
C ARG A 28 7.29 -2.48 8.39
N GLY A 29 8.13 -3.25 7.69
CA GLY A 29 7.83 -3.79 6.37
C GLY A 29 6.57 -4.65 6.35
N LYS A 30 6.45 -5.60 7.28
CA LYS A 30 5.26 -6.46 7.43
C LYS A 30 3.99 -5.66 7.70
N ARG A 31 4.06 -4.63 8.56
CA ARG A 31 2.90 -3.76 8.84
C ARG A 31 2.44 -2.99 7.59
N ARG A 32 3.38 -2.45 6.80
CA ARG A 32 3.06 -1.76 5.54
C ARG A 32 2.41 -2.70 4.53
N GLN A 33 2.97 -3.91 4.36
CA GLN A 33 2.42 -4.91 3.46
C GLN A 33 0.99 -5.30 3.83
N ARG A 34 0.71 -5.54 5.11
CA ARG A 34 -0.64 -5.82 5.60
C ARG A 34 -1.60 -4.67 5.33
N ALA A 35 -1.16 -3.42 5.54
CA ALA A 35 -1.99 -2.25 5.26
C ALA A 35 -2.34 -2.12 3.76
N VAL A 36 -1.38 -2.39 2.87
CA VAL A 36 -1.62 -2.41 1.42
C VAL A 36 -2.60 -3.53 1.06
N GLN A 37 -2.41 -4.73 1.60
CA GLN A 37 -3.30 -5.87 1.33
C GLN A 37 -4.74 -5.57 1.74
N MET A 38 -4.96 -4.95 2.90
CA MET A 38 -6.29 -4.51 3.34
C MET A 38 -6.91 -3.47 2.40
N LYS A 39 -6.11 -2.54 1.88
CA LYS A 39 -6.56 -1.54 0.88
C LYS A 39 -6.93 -2.21 -0.45
N VAL A 40 -6.14 -3.17 -0.90
CA VAL A 40 -6.42 -3.96 -2.12
C VAL A 40 -7.72 -4.74 -1.95
N GLN A 41 -7.90 -5.47 -0.84
CA GLN A 41 -9.14 -6.20 -0.57
C GLN A 41 -10.37 -5.26 -0.52
N LYS A 42 -10.22 -4.07 0.07
CA LYS A 42 -11.30 -3.08 0.07
C LYS A 42 -11.60 -2.59 -1.35
N LEU A 43 -10.58 -2.38 -2.17
CA LEU A 43 -10.72 -1.95 -3.54
C LEU A 43 -11.43 -3.01 -4.42
N GLN A 44 -11.07 -4.28 -4.25
CA GLN A 44 -11.72 -5.41 -4.95
C GLN A 44 -13.24 -5.42 -4.75
N ARG A 45 -13.71 -5.15 -3.53
CA ARG A 45 -15.14 -5.15 -3.19
C ARG A 45 -15.93 -3.98 -3.78
N ILE A 46 -15.29 -2.84 -4.03
CA ILE A 46 -15.99 -1.63 -4.51
C ILE A 46 -15.93 -1.48 -6.02
N VAL A 47 -14.96 -2.13 -6.67
CA VAL A 47 -14.78 -2.09 -8.12
C VAL A 47 -15.62 -3.21 -8.74
N PRO A 48 -16.54 -2.91 -9.67
CA PRO A 48 -17.30 -3.94 -10.36
C PRO A 48 -16.39 -4.93 -11.09
N GLY A 49 -16.59 -6.23 -10.83
CA GLY A 49 -15.73 -7.30 -11.34
C GLY A 49 -14.32 -7.33 -10.73
N GLY A 50 -14.10 -6.62 -9.63
CA GLY A 50 -12.79 -6.49 -8.97
C GLY A 50 -12.40 -7.66 -8.07
N ASP A 51 -13.35 -8.48 -7.64
CA ASP A 51 -13.10 -9.60 -6.72
C ASP A 51 -12.12 -10.62 -7.32
N GLY A 52 -11.10 -10.98 -6.53
CA GLY A 52 -10.07 -11.94 -6.95
C GLY A 52 -9.04 -11.41 -7.96
N LEU A 53 -9.17 -10.18 -8.45
CA LEU A 53 -8.19 -9.60 -9.39
C LEU A 53 -6.84 -9.36 -8.70
N GLN A 54 -5.76 -9.69 -9.42
CA GLN A 54 -4.40 -9.31 -9.02
C GLN A 54 -4.25 -7.78 -9.05
N PRO A 55 -3.34 -7.21 -8.23
CA PRO A 55 -3.23 -5.75 -8.08
C PRO A 55 -3.09 -4.98 -9.39
N ASP A 56 -2.28 -5.45 -10.33
CA ASP A 56 -2.03 -4.77 -11.59
C ASP A 56 -3.31 -4.62 -12.42
N ASN A 57 -4.05 -5.72 -12.57
CA ASN A 57 -5.33 -5.74 -13.28
C ASN A 57 -6.42 -4.98 -12.51
N LEU A 58 -6.43 -5.10 -11.18
CA LEU A 58 -7.37 -4.38 -10.32
C LEU A 58 -7.20 -2.86 -10.47
N PHE A 59 -5.97 -2.36 -10.53
CA PHE A 59 -5.71 -0.94 -10.69
C PHE A 59 -6.11 -0.42 -12.07
N ALA A 60 -5.84 -1.20 -13.13
CA ALA A 60 -6.33 -0.87 -14.48
C ALA A 60 -7.87 -0.82 -14.53
N GLN A 61 -8.53 -1.84 -13.97
CA GLN A 61 -9.99 -1.89 -13.86
C GLN A 61 -10.54 -0.72 -13.03
N THR A 62 -9.85 -0.36 -11.95
CA THR A 62 -10.20 0.79 -11.11
C THR A 62 -10.14 2.09 -11.89
N ALA A 63 -9.10 2.30 -12.71
CA ALA A 63 -8.97 3.49 -13.53
C ALA A 63 -10.12 3.62 -14.54
N ASN A 64 -10.48 2.52 -15.19
CA ASN A 64 -11.63 2.46 -16.10
C ASN A 64 -12.94 2.77 -15.36
N TYR A 65 -13.12 2.23 -14.16
CA TYR A 65 -14.33 2.47 -13.38
C TYR A 65 -14.46 3.93 -12.92
N ILE A 66 -13.37 4.55 -12.46
CA ILE A 66 -13.35 5.99 -12.12
C ILE A 66 -13.73 6.83 -13.34
N LEU A 67 -13.16 6.53 -14.51
CA LEU A 67 -13.49 7.23 -15.75
C LEU A 67 -14.98 7.07 -16.09
N HIS A 68 -15.50 5.85 -16.01
CA HIS A 68 -16.90 5.56 -16.28
C HIS A 68 -17.84 6.38 -15.37
N LEU A 69 -17.58 6.40 -14.07
CA LEU A 69 -18.36 7.18 -13.10
C LEU A 69 -18.33 8.69 -13.41
N ARG A 70 -17.15 9.23 -13.77
CA ARG A 70 -17.03 10.64 -14.15
C ARG A 70 -17.87 10.97 -15.38
N LEU A 71 -17.81 10.11 -16.40
CA LEU A 71 -18.60 10.30 -17.62
C LEU A 71 -20.11 10.26 -17.33
N GLN A 72 -20.57 9.35 -16.46
CA GLN A 72 -21.97 9.31 -16.04
C GLN A 72 -22.41 10.61 -15.37
N VAL A 73 -21.61 11.14 -14.44
CA VAL A 73 -21.91 12.42 -13.77
C VAL A 73 -21.95 13.56 -14.78
N TYR A 74 -20.97 13.67 -15.67
CA TYR A 74 -20.96 14.73 -16.70
C TYR A 74 -22.15 14.63 -17.65
N ALA A 75 -22.53 13.41 -18.05
CA ALA A 75 -23.72 13.22 -18.89
C ALA A 75 -24.98 13.72 -18.17
N LEU A 76 -25.19 13.34 -16.91
CA LEU A 76 -26.33 13.78 -16.11
C LEU A 76 -26.35 15.30 -15.90
N GLU A 77 -25.21 15.90 -15.57
CA GLU A 77 -25.08 17.35 -15.45
C GLU A 77 -25.41 18.06 -16.75
N SER A 78 -24.95 17.53 -17.89
CA SER A 78 -25.24 18.11 -19.20
C SER A 78 -26.73 18.11 -19.51
N VAL A 79 -27.42 16.99 -19.23
CA VAL A 79 -28.87 16.86 -19.41
C VAL A 79 -29.61 17.84 -18.50
N LEU A 80 -29.22 17.96 -17.23
CA LEU A 80 -29.86 18.89 -16.30
C LEU A 80 -29.72 20.35 -16.76
N ARG A 81 -28.55 20.73 -17.27
CA ARG A 81 -28.31 22.08 -17.80
C ARG A 81 -29.15 22.36 -19.04
N LEU A 82 -29.30 21.40 -19.95
CA LEU A 82 -30.09 21.54 -21.17
C LEU A 82 -31.60 21.64 -20.89
N ASN A 83 -32.10 21.06 -19.81
CA ASN A 83 -33.52 21.14 -19.44
C ASN A 83 -33.88 22.40 -18.62
N GLN A 84 -32.91 23.27 -18.33
CA GLN A 84 -33.10 24.52 -17.57
C GLN A 84 -33.02 25.78 -18.44
N THR A 85 -32.74 25.61 -19.74
CA THR A 85 -32.83 26.63 -20.80
C THR A 85 -34.13 26.46 -21.56
#